data_AF-A0A6J6ZHA9-F1
#
_entry.id   AF-A0A6J6ZHA9-F1
#
_cell.length_a   1.000
_cell.length_b   1.000
_cell.length_c   1.000
_cell.angle_alpha   90.00
_cell.angle_beta   90.00
_cell.angle_gamma   90.00
#
_symmetry.space_group_name_H-M   'P 1'
#
loop_
_entity.id
_entity.type
_entity.pdbx_description
1 polymer ?
#
loop_
_entity_poly.entity_id
_entity_poly.type
_entity_poly.pdbx_seq_one_letter_code
_entity_poly.pdbx_strand_id
1 'polypeptide(L)'
;MSSGIDVLTLSANPIPRTLEMALTGIRDLSMVTTPPTDRRPILTHVGERDERAITEAIRRELLREGQVFYVHNRVSDIEDAARRVRRLVPEARVAVAHGQMDEGTLERVVLDFSQRNADVLVCTTIVESGIDMPSVNTLVVGRADLLGLGQLHQLRGRVGRSGQRAYAYLFYPEDKVLSEQAYERLRTIGEHTDLGSGFKIAMRDLEIRGSGNLLGRDQSGHVAAVGYDLYVQLVAEAVAEARGVVPEEVALISIDVPGDAHLPASYVAKEDARLEAYRRLASTTTDEEVRDVGDEWIDRYGPLPKEAEGLIDLALLRTTCLEVGISEISVLPARTGGRSVPLAKISPLHLTASAQVRILRLFGDRAYDEANATLRVDLSQKISAPVELRTLILDLLPTAKQAAKG
;
A
#
# COMPACT_ATOMS: atom_id res chain seq x y z
N MET A 1 -2.69 30.94 2.51
CA MET A 1 -1.57 30.57 3.40
C MET A 1 -0.81 31.85 3.72
N SER A 2 -0.53 32.11 4.99
CA SER A 2 0.26 33.28 5.44
C SER A 2 1.68 33.15 4.92
N SER A 3 2.16 34.13 4.14
CA SER A 3 3.52 34.13 3.59
C SER A 3 4.56 34.30 4.71
N GLY A 4 5.59 33.45 4.73
CA GLY A 4 6.76 33.59 5.60
C GLY A 4 6.69 32.92 6.97
N ILE A 5 5.87 31.87 7.14
CA ILE A 5 5.80 31.10 8.40
C ILE A 5 5.98 29.61 8.09
N ASP A 6 6.94 28.97 8.76
CA ASP A 6 7.10 27.52 8.74
C ASP A 6 6.07 26.85 9.67
N VAL A 7 5.37 25.83 9.16
CA VAL A 7 4.27 25.17 9.88
C VAL A 7 4.57 23.68 10.04
N LEU A 8 4.75 23.22 11.27
CA LEU A 8 4.83 21.80 11.61
C LEU A 8 3.47 21.28 12.07
N THR A 9 2.91 20.30 11.35
CA THR A 9 1.67 19.62 11.73
C THR A 9 1.97 18.20 12.18
N LEU A 10 1.58 17.83 13.41
CA LEU A 10 1.72 16.48 13.94
C LEU A 10 0.33 15.84 14.06
N SER A 11 0.16 14.64 13.50
CA SER A 11 -1.09 13.88 13.63
C SER A 11 -0.83 12.38 13.73
N ALA A 12 -1.56 11.72 14.62
CA ALA A 12 -1.59 10.26 14.71
C ALA A 12 -2.49 9.61 13.64
N ASN A 13 -3.39 10.38 13.03
CA ASN A 13 -4.23 9.96 11.92
C ASN A 13 -4.52 11.20 11.04
N PRO A 14 -3.76 11.42 9.95
CA PRO A 14 -3.94 12.62 9.13
C PRO A 14 -5.35 12.66 8.55
N ILE A 15 -5.94 13.86 8.53
CA ILE A 15 -7.25 14.09 7.91
C ILE A 15 -7.13 13.71 6.42
N PRO A 16 -8.12 13.02 5.82
CA PRO A 16 -8.03 12.52 4.45
C PRO A 16 -7.55 13.57 3.43
N ARG A 17 -8.03 14.81 3.52
CA ARG A 17 -7.60 15.92 2.65
C ARG A 17 -6.16 16.37 2.89
N THR A 18 -5.71 16.37 4.14
CA THR A 18 -4.31 16.72 4.48
C THR A 18 -3.36 15.63 4.02
N LEU A 19 -3.78 14.37 4.12
CA LEU A 19 -3.05 13.22 3.58
C LEU A 19 -2.97 13.29 2.06
N GLU A 20 -4.07 13.60 1.38
CA GLU A 20 -4.11 13.82 -0.07
C GLU A 20 -3.14 14.93 -0.51
N MET A 21 -3.13 16.08 0.17
CA MET A 21 -2.16 17.16 -0.10
C MET A 21 -0.71 16.72 0.10
N ALA A 22 -0.46 15.80 1.01
CA ALA A 22 0.87 15.28 1.27
C ALA A 22 1.32 14.29 0.18
N LEU A 23 0.42 13.40 -0.25
CA LEU A 23 0.67 12.43 -1.33
C LEU A 23 0.86 13.09 -2.69
N THR A 24 0.14 14.18 -2.93
CA THR A 24 0.26 15.00 -4.16
C THR A 24 1.49 15.90 -4.17
N GLY A 25 2.32 15.84 -3.13
CA GLY A 25 3.55 16.63 -3.02
C GLY A 25 3.33 18.08 -2.62
N ILE A 26 2.09 18.57 -2.46
CA ILE A 26 1.81 19.95 -2.03
C ILE A 26 2.35 20.22 -0.62
N ARG A 27 2.41 19.19 0.24
CA ARG A 27 3.01 19.24 1.58
C ARG A 27 4.03 18.13 1.78
N ASP A 28 5.15 18.45 2.44
CA ASP A 28 6.12 17.44 2.83
C ASP A 28 5.56 16.55 3.96
N LEU A 29 5.79 15.25 3.83
CA LEU A 29 5.37 14.23 4.79
C LEU A 29 6.59 13.54 5.39
N SER A 30 6.65 13.49 6.72
CA SER A 30 7.59 12.64 7.44
C SER A 30 6.82 11.67 8.33
N MET A 31 7.16 10.39 8.24
CA MET A 31 6.50 9.32 8.99
C MET A 31 7.42 8.76 10.07
N VAL A 32 6.91 8.65 11.29
CA VAL A 32 7.56 7.95 12.40
C VAL A 32 6.90 6.58 12.55
N THR A 33 7.55 5.55 12.02
CA THR A 33 7.00 4.18 11.97
C THR A 33 7.48 3.29 13.11
N THR A 34 8.64 3.58 13.70
CA THR A 34 9.23 2.77 14.77
C THR A 34 8.42 2.92 16.07
N PRO A 35 7.80 1.85 16.58
CA PRO A 35 7.09 1.90 17.86
C PRO A 35 8.06 1.96 19.06
N PRO A 36 7.61 2.46 20.22
CA PRO A 36 8.37 2.34 21.46
C PRO A 36 8.60 0.87 21.86
N THR A 37 9.75 0.58 22.47
CA THR A 37 10.26 -0.77 22.76
C THR A 37 9.29 -1.67 23.55
N ASP A 38 8.50 -1.09 24.46
CA ASP A 38 7.59 -1.85 25.34
C ASP A 38 6.15 -1.98 24.79
N ARG A 39 5.86 -1.44 23.60
CA ARG A 39 4.49 -1.41 23.09
C ARG A 39 4.17 -2.72 22.37
N ARG A 40 3.15 -3.43 22.84
CA ARG A 40 2.64 -4.66 22.20
C ARG A 40 1.45 -4.38 21.29
N PRO A 41 1.27 -5.13 20.18
CA PRO A 41 0.07 -5.04 19.35
C PRO A 41 -1.21 -5.31 20.14
N ILE A 42 -2.28 -4.60 19.80
CA ILE A 42 -3.59 -4.71 20.42
C ILE A 42 -4.39 -5.76 19.65
N LEU A 43 -4.80 -6.83 20.35
CA LEU A 43 -5.61 -7.87 19.73
C LEU A 43 -7.02 -7.34 19.53
N THR A 44 -7.42 -7.18 18.27
CA THR A 44 -8.71 -6.61 17.92
C THR A 44 -9.66 -7.72 17.47
N HIS A 45 -10.79 -7.86 18.15
CA HIS A 45 -11.88 -8.75 17.79
C HIS A 45 -13.04 -7.94 17.26
N VAL A 46 -13.57 -8.35 16.12
CA VAL A 46 -14.69 -7.69 15.44
C VAL A 46 -15.77 -8.73 15.24
N GLY A 47 -16.98 -8.45 15.70
CA GLY A 47 -18.06 -9.43 15.64
C GLY A 47 -19.41 -8.86 16.05
N GLU A 48 -20.42 -9.71 15.93
CA GLU A 48 -21.74 -9.44 16.46
C GLU A 48 -21.71 -9.30 17.98
N ARG A 49 -22.64 -8.52 18.52
CA ARG A 49 -22.68 -8.20 19.94
C ARG A 49 -23.03 -9.44 20.78
N ASP A 50 -22.01 -10.08 21.31
CA ASP A 50 -22.16 -11.15 22.29
C ASP A 50 -21.97 -10.64 23.74
N GLU A 51 -23.03 -10.70 24.54
CA GLU A 51 -22.96 -10.32 25.96
C GLU A 51 -22.02 -11.21 26.77
N ARG A 52 -21.83 -12.48 26.38
CA ARG A 52 -20.87 -13.39 27.04
C ARG A 52 -19.45 -12.92 26.79
N ALA A 53 -19.12 -12.57 25.53
CA ALA A 53 -17.82 -12.03 25.18
C ALA A 53 -17.51 -10.72 25.94
N ILE A 54 -18.50 -9.84 26.10
CA ILE A 54 -18.35 -8.61 26.90
C ILE A 54 -18.06 -8.94 28.37
N THR A 55 -18.83 -9.85 28.99
CA THR A 55 -18.64 -10.26 30.38
C THR A 55 -17.26 -10.88 30.60
N GLU A 56 -16.83 -11.80 29.73
CA GLU A 56 -15.52 -12.45 29.82
C GLU A 56 -14.38 -11.45 29.61
N ALA A 57 -14.52 -10.51 28.66
CA ALA A 57 -13.52 -9.45 28.45
C ALA A 57 -13.34 -8.58 29.68
N ILE A 58 -14.43 -8.17 30.32
CA ILE A 58 -14.39 -7.34 31.53
C ILE A 58 -13.82 -8.13 32.71
N ARG A 59 -14.31 -9.36 32.96
CA ARG A 59 -13.82 -10.20 34.06
C ARG A 59 -12.34 -10.51 33.94
N ARG A 60 -11.87 -10.81 32.73
CA ARG A 60 -10.45 -11.04 32.45
C ARG A 60 -9.62 -9.81 32.79
N GLU A 61 -10.13 -8.60 32.54
CA GLU A 61 -9.46 -7.36 32.92
C GLU A 61 -9.37 -7.19 34.44
N LEU A 62 -10.48 -7.45 35.14
CA LEU A 62 -10.54 -7.33 36.60
C LEU A 62 -9.56 -8.30 37.28
N LEU A 63 -9.44 -9.53 36.77
CA LEU A 63 -8.51 -10.54 37.28
C LEU A 63 -7.03 -10.12 37.18
N ARG A 64 -6.69 -9.21 36.26
CA ARG A 64 -5.35 -8.64 36.12
C ARG A 64 -5.19 -7.27 36.77
N GLU A 65 -6.17 -6.87 37.59
CA GLU A 65 -6.22 -5.55 38.25
C GLU A 65 -6.13 -4.38 37.26
N GLY A 66 -6.61 -4.60 36.03
CA GLY A 66 -6.67 -3.60 34.99
C GLY A 66 -8.02 -2.90 34.95
N GLN A 67 -8.17 -1.99 33.99
CA GLN A 67 -9.40 -1.21 33.82
C GLN A 67 -9.90 -1.28 32.39
N VAL A 68 -11.22 -1.10 32.22
CA VAL A 68 -11.91 -1.25 30.93
C VAL A 68 -12.54 0.07 30.50
N PHE A 69 -12.35 0.42 29.23
CA PHE A 69 -13.21 1.39 28.56
C PHE A 69 -14.37 0.68 27.87
N TYR A 70 -15.59 1.09 28.20
CA TYR A 70 -16.79 0.70 27.47
C TYR A 70 -17.33 1.93 26.72
N VAL A 71 -17.14 1.97 25.40
CA VAL A 71 -17.53 3.10 24.56
C VAL A 71 -18.96 2.93 24.07
N HIS A 72 -19.79 3.92 24.39
CA HIS A 72 -21.19 4.04 23.96
C HIS A 72 -21.43 5.46 23.43
N ASN A 73 -21.57 5.61 22.11
CA ASN A 73 -21.54 6.91 21.42
C ASN A 73 -22.87 7.69 21.45
N ARG A 74 -23.70 7.52 22.49
CA ARG A 74 -24.98 8.22 22.62
C ARG A 74 -25.26 8.54 24.09
N VAL A 75 -25.34 9.83 24.40
CA VAL A 75 -25.52 10.29 25.79
C VAL A 75 -26.91 9.95 26.33
N SER A 76 -27.95 10.01 25.48
CA SER A 76 -29.34 9.82 25.92
C SER A 76 -29.63 8.47 26.59
N ASP A 77 -28.87 7.42 26.25
CA ASP A 77 -29.04 6.05 26.75
C ASP A 77 -27.74 5.48 27.36
N ILE A 78 -26.78 6.34 27.71
CA ILE A 78 -25.50 5.90 28.30
C ILE A 78 -25.69 5.28 29.69
N GLU A 79 -26.62 5.82 30.48
CA GLU A 79 -26.98 5.25 31.79
C GLU A 79 -27.61 3.86 31.64
N ASP A 80 -28.33 3.62 30.55
CA ASP A 80 -28.88 2.29 30.26
C ASP A 80 -27.75 1.31 29.93
N ALA A 81 -26.73 1.77 29.21
CA ALA A 81 -25.54 0.98 28.94
C ALA A 81 -24.79 0.66 30.25
N ALA A 82 -24.62 1.65 31.14
CA ALA A 82 -23.99 1.43 32.44
C ALA A 82 -24.80 0.46 33.31
N ARG A 83 -26.13 0.57 33.34
CA ARG A 83 -27.01 -0.38 34.03
C ARG A 83 -26.90 -1.79 33.45
N ARG A 84 -26.78 -1.94 32.13
CA ARG A 84 -26.53 -3.24 31.48
C ARG A 84 -25.19 -3.83 31.91
N VAL A 85 -24.11 -3.05 31.86
CA VAL A 85 -22.78 -3.51 32.29
C VAL A 85 -22.79 -3.94 33.76
N ARG A 86 -23.43 -3.16 34.66
CA ARG A 86 -23.59 -3.53 36.08
C ARG A 86 -24.37 -4.83 36.30
N ARG A 87 -25.33 -5.16 35.41
CA ARG A 87 -26.06 -6.44 35.47
C ARG A 87 -25.22 -7.60 34.96
N LEU A 88 -24.42 -7.37 33.91
CA LEU A 88 -23.55 -8.38 33.31
C LEU A 88 -22.36 -8.74 34.22
N VAL A 89 -21.82 -7.75 34.92
CA VAL A 89 -20.66 -7.90 35.82
C VAL A 89 -20.94 -7.18 37.15
N PRO A 90 -21.70 -7.79 38.08
CA PRO A 90 -22.06 -7.19 39.36
C PRO A 90 -20.86 -6.84 40.27
N GLU A 91 -19.74 -7.53 40.10
CA GLU A 91 -18.50 -7.34 40.83
C GLU A 91 -17.70 -6.10 40.38
N ALA A 92 -18.01 -5.53 39.21
CA ALA A 92 -17.28 -4.38 38.67
C ALA A 92 -17.82 -3.04 39.21
N ARG A 93 -16.92 -2.13 39.59
CA ARG A 93 -17.28 -0.74 39.90
C ARG A 93 -17.40 0.06 38.62
N VAL A 94 -18.64 0.37 38.23
CA VAL A 94 -18.95 1.04 36.94
C VAL A 94 -19.20 2.53 37.12
N ALA A 95 -18.38 3.36 36.48
CA ALA A 95 -18.53 4.81 36.37
C ALA A 95 -18.98 5.23 34.97
N VAL A 96 -19.55 6.44 34.85
CA VAL A 96 -20.05 7.00 33.59
C VAL A 96 -19.40 8.36 33.34
N ALA A 97 -18.90 8.59 32.13
CA ALA A 97 -18.31 9.86 31.72
C ALA A 97 -18.77 10.28 30.32
N HIS A 98 -19.37 11.47 30.20
CA HIS A 98 -19.78 12.04 28.91
C HIS A 98 -19.70 13.57 28.90
N GLY A 99 -19.76 14.17 27.71
CA GLY A 99 -19.38 15.59 27.51
C GLY A 99 -20.45 16.59 27.86
N GLN A 100 -21.66 16.12 28.10
CA GLN A 100 -22.74 16.94 28.67
C GLN A 100 -22.65 17.06 30.19
N MET A 101 -21.68 16.39 30.85
CA MET A 101 -21.44 16.59 32.29
C MET A 101 -20.79 17.94 32.53
N ASP A 102 -20.99 18.49 33.72
CA ASP A 102 -20.22 19.66 34.14
C ASP A 102 -18.73 19.28 34.28
N GLU A 103 -17.85 20.24 33.98
CA GLU A 103 -16.40 20.02 33.90
C GLU A 103 -15.83 19.47 35.21
N GLY A 104 -16.30 19.98 36.36
CA GLY A 104 -15.86 19.51 37.68
C GLY A 104 -16.30 18.09 38.03
N THR A 105 -17.49 17.65 37.61
CA THR A 105 -17.91 16.26 37.77
C THR A 105 -17.17 15.34 36.82
N LEU A 106 -16.96 15.75 35.57
CA LEU A 106 -16.18 14.97 34.62
C LEU A 106 -14.74 14.75 35.11
N GLU A 107 -14.08 15.81 35.58
CA GLU A 107 -12.74 15.75 36.15
C GLU A 107 -12.68 14.81 37.35
N ARG A 108 -13.64 14.90 38.28
CA ARG A 108 -13.72 13.99 39.43
C ARG A 108 -13.86 12.53 39.01
N VAL A 109 -14.76 12.21 38.08
CA VAL A 109 -14.93 10.82 37.60
C VAL A 109 -13.67 10.30 36.92
N VAL A 110 -12.99 11.14 36.14
CA VAL A 110 -11.73 10.80 35.48
C VAL A 110 -10.61 10.55 36.49
N LEU A 111 -10.51 11.39 37.53
CA LEU A 111 -9.56 11.21 38.63
C LEU A 111 -9.85 9.93 39.43
N ASP A 112 -11.11 9.69 39.78
CA ASP A 112 -11.54 8.48 40.48
C ASP A 112 -11.21 7.22 39.69
N PHE A 113 -11.47 7.24 38.38
CA PHE A 113 -11.09 6.15 37.51
C PHE A 113 -9.56 6.01 37.44
N SER A 114 -8.80 7.09 37.29
CA SER A 114 -7.33 7.02 37.30
C SER A 114 -6.75 6.48 38.62
N GLN A 115 -7.42 6.73 39.75
CA GLN A 115 -7.03 6.23 41.07
C GLN A 115 -7.52 4.80 41.34
N ARG A 116 -8.13 4.13 40.36
CA ARG A 116 -8.71 2.78 40.47
C ARG A 116 -9.87 2.70 41.48
N ASN A 117 -10.62 3.78 41.66
CA ASN A 117 -11.87 3.78 42.42
C ASN A 117 -13.03 3.19 41.60
N ALA A 118 -12.87 3.12 40.27
CA ALA A 118 -13.77 2.44 39.35
C ALA A 118 -12.98 1.53 38.39
N ASP A 119 -13.58 0.41 38.00
CA ASP A 119 -12.94 -0.60 37.16
C ASP A 119 -13.35 -0.48 35.69
N VAL A 120 -14.60 -0.08 35.44
CA VAL A 120 -15.16 0.09 34.10
C VAL A 120 -15.67 1.52 33.94
N LEU A 121 -15.17 2.22 32.93
CA LEU A 121 -15.65 3.54 32.56
C LEU A 121 -16.50 3.44 31.29
N VAL A 122 -17.80 3.65 31.46
CA VAL A 122 -18.75 3.77 30.35
C VAL A 122 -18.69 5.20 29.84
N CYS A 123 -18.21 5.39 28.62
CA CYS A 123 -17.93 6.72 28.10
C CYS A 123 -18.34 6.91 26.64
N THR A 124 -18.51 8.16 26.23
CA THR A 124 -18.59 8.51 24.81
C THR A 124 -17.18 8.58 24.20
N THR A 125 -17.04 9.07 22.97
CA THR A 125 -15.74 9.27 22.31
C THR A 125 -14.85 10.33 22.98
N ILE A 126 -15.18 10.86 24.15
CA ILE A 126 -14.40 11.91 24.83
C ILE A 126 -13.05 11.40 25.36
N VAL A 127 -12.92 10.09 25.54
CA VAL A 127 -11.61 9.46 25.77
C VAL A 127 -10.64 9.65 24.58
N GLU A 128 -11.14 10.05 23.40
CA GLU A 128 -10.33 10.42 22.22
C GLU A 128 -9.48 11.67 22.49
N SER A 129 -9.95 12.61 23.33
CA SER A 129 -9.43 13.98 23.47
C SER A 129 -8.29 14.21 24.47
N GLY A 130 -7.63 13.17 25.01
CA GLY A 130 -6.32 13.36 25.65
C GLY A 130 -6.12 12.85 27.07
N ILE A 131 -7.02 12.03 27.59
CA ILE A 131 -6.82 11.37 28.88
C ILE A 131 -5.93 10.14 28.67
N ASP A 132 -4.74 10.15 29.28
CA ASP A 132 -3.82 9.01 29.26
C ASP A 132 -3.99 8.17 30.52
N MET A 133 -4.40 6.91 30.36
CA MET A 133 -4.63 5.98 31.47
C MET A 133 -3.88 4.67 31.20
N PRO A 134 -2.64 4.53 31.70
CA PRO A 134 -1.79 3.37 31.42
C PRO A 134 -2.39 2.04 31.88
N SER A 135 -3.22 2.06 32.92
CA SER A 135 -3.92 0.91 33.50
C SER A 135 -5.05 0.37 32.63
N VAL A 136 -5.47 1.10 31.59
CA VAL A 136 -6.53 0.66 30.69
C VAL A 136 -5.94 -0.22 29.60
N ASN A 137 -6.29 -1.50 29.64
CA ASN A 137 -5.78 -2.50 28.69
C ASN A 137 -6.88 -3.24 27.93
N THR A 138 -8.16 -2.95 28.20
CA THR A 138 -9.28 -3.47 27.40
C THR A 138 -10.20 -2.35 26.94
N LEU A 139 -10.50 -2.34 25.65
CA LEU A 139 -11.49 -1.50 25.00
C LEU A 139 -12.67 -2.37 24.57
N VAL A 140 -13.89 -1.95 24.90
CA VAL A 140 -15.13 -2.54 24.40
C VAL A 140 -15.93 -1.43 23.72
N VAL A 141 -16.32 -1.63 22.47
CA VAL A 141 -17.14 -0.69 21.70
C VAL A 141 -18.44 -1.38 21.35
N GLY A 142 -19.55 -0.94 21.96
CA GLY A 142 -20.84 -1.63 21.77
C GLY A 142 -21.48 -1.42 20.39
N ARG A 143 -21.15 -0.32 19.70
CA ARG A 143 -21.69 0.08 18.39
C ARG A 143 -20.59 0.61 17.48
N ALA A 144 -19.66 -0.26 17.10
CA ALA A 144 -18.54 0.09 16.22
C ALA A 144 -19.00 0.42 14.79
N ASP A 145 -20.18 -0.07 14.38
CA ASP A 145 -20.85 0.26 13.11
C ASP A 145 -21.17 1.75 12.95
N LEU A 146 -21.29 2.49 14.06
CA LEU A 146 -21.60 3.93 14.05
C LEU A 146 -20.35 4.82 14.08
N LEU A 147 -19.16 4.26 14.23
CA LEU A 147 -17.91 5.02 14.37
C LEU A 147 -17.11 5.02 13.06
N GLY A 148 -16.48 6.15 12.75
CA GLY A 148 -15.56 6.26 11.61
C GLY A 148 -14.25 5.48 11.85
N LEU A 149 -13.53 5.14 10.77
CA LEU A 149 -12.31 4.33 10.86
C LEU A 149 -11.23 5.04 11.69
N GLY A 150 -11.06 6.35 11.45
CA GLY A 150 -10.15 7.18 12.24
C GLY A 150 -10.51 7.28 13.73
N GLN A 151 -11.81 7.27 14.07
CA GLN A 151 -12.25 7.29 15.47
C GLN A 151 -11.95 5.96 16.16
N LEU A 152 -12.26 4.83 15.48
CA LEU A 152 -11.93 3.49 15.97
C LEU A 152 -10.43 3.34 16.19
N HIS A 153 -9.61 3.85 15.26
CA HIS A 153 -8.15 3.82 15.38
C HIS A 153 -7.65 4.65 16.58
N GLN A 154 -8.20 5.85 16.78
CA GLN A 154 -7.82 6.69 17.91
C GLN A 154 -8.22 6.07 19.26
N LEU A 155 -9.46 5.55 19.38
CA LEU A 155 -9.92 4.84 20.56
C LEU A 155 -9.03 3.63 20.87
N ARG A 156 -8.70 2.83 19.87
CA ARG A 156 -7.78 1.70 20.00
C ARG A 156 -6.40 2.16 20.50
N GLY A 157 -5.89 3.28 19.99
CA GLY A 157 -4.61 3.86 20.38
C GLY A 157 -4.54 4.39 21.83
N ARG A 158 -5.67 4.50 22.53
CA ARG A 158 -5.75 4.92 23.94
C ARG A 158 -5.57 3.77 24.93
N VAL A 159 -5.50 2.52 24.46
CA VAL A 159 -5.42 1.33 25.30
C VAL A 159 -4.08 0.62 25.10
N GLY A 160 -3.57 -0.08 26.12
CA GLY A 160 -2.36 -0.91 26.02
C GLY A 160 -1.05 -0.15 26.11
N ARG A 161 -0.97 0.82 27.04
CA ARG A 161 0.22 1.63 27.27
C ARG A 161 1.15 1.07 28.36
N SER A 162 0.70 0.13 29.19
CA SER A 162 1.45 -0.42 30.33
C SER A 162 2.32 -1.65 30.02
N GLY A 163 2.73 -1.85 28.76
CA GLY A 163 3.53 -3.01 28.33
C GLY A 163 2.81 -4.37 28.38
N GLN A 164 1.66 -4.44 29.06
CA GLN A 164 0.76 -5.57 29.02
C GLN A 164 0.03 -5.66 27.67
N ARG A 165 -0.33 -6.89 27.28
CA ARG A 165 -1.10 -7.10 26.05
C ARG A 165 -2.51 -6.54 26.22
N ALA A 166 -2.93 -5.68 25.29
CA ALA A 166 -4.25 -5.09 25.28
C ALA A 166 -5.21 -5.78 24.30
N TYR A 167 -6.50 -5.61 24.56
CA TYR A 167 -7.59 -6.17 23.77
C TYR A 167 -8.57 -5.08 23.36
N ALA A 168 -9.09 -5.16 22.14
CA ALA A 168 -10.16 -4.30 21.65
C ALA A 168 -11.29 -5.17 21.09
N TYR A 169 -12.48 -5.05 21.65
CA TYR A 169 -13.69 -5.76 21.21
C TYR A 169 -14.61 -4.75 20.54
N LEU A 170 -14.81 -4.90 19.23
CA LEU A 170 -15.60 -4.02 18.39
C LEU A 170 -16.87 -4.73 17.96
N PHE A 171 -17.98 -4.38 18.59
CA PHE A 171 -19.26 -5.03 18.37
C PHE A 171 -20.17 -4.24 17.42
N TYR A 172 -20.99 -4.98 16.67
CA TYR A 172 -22.12 -4.45 15.91
C TYR A 172 -23.40 -5.24 16.21
N PRO A 173 -24.60 -4.70 15.95
CA PRO A 173 -25.86 -5.38 16.25
C PRO A 173 -26.04 -6.68 15.45
N GLU A 174 -26.51 -7.75 16.10
CA GLU A 174 -26.84 -9.04 15.47
C GLU A 174 -27.91 -8.89 14.36
N ASP A 175 -28.94 -8.09 14.61
CA ASP A 175 -30.09 -7.97 13.70
C ASP A 175 -29.88 -7.01 12.51
N LYS A 176 -28.64 -6.56 12.27
CA LYS A 176 -28.35 -5.60 11.20
C LYS A 176 -27.38 -6.15 10.17
N VAL A 177 -27.83 -6.16 8.92
CA VAL A 177 -26.94 -6.26 7.77
C VAL A 177 -26.09 -4.99 7.72
N LEU A 178 -24.77 -5.18 7.86
CA LEU A 178 -23.80 -4.10 7.72
C LEU A 178 -23.79 -3.60 6.27
N SER A 179 -23.62 -2.29 6.07
CA SER A 179 -23.28 -1.78 4.74
C SER A 179 -21.89 -2.28 4.34
N GLU A 180 -21.64 -2.40 3.05
CA GLU A 180 -20.32 -2.77 2.51
C GLU A 180 -19.20 -1.88 3.08
N GLN A 181 -19.42 -0.57 3.15
CA GLN A 181 -18.49 0.38 3.76
C GLN A 181 -18.25 0.11 5.26
N ALA A 182 -19.29 -0.22 6.03
CA ALA A 182 -19.15 -0.51 7.44
C ALA A 182 -18.41 -1.83 7.67
N TYR A 183 -18.69 -2.84 6.85
CA TYR A 183 -17.99 -4.12 6.86
C TYR A 183 -16.51 -3.96 6.53
N GLU A 184 -16.17 -3.29 5.41
CA GLU A 184 -14.78 -3.06 5.01
C GLU A 184 -14.01 -2.25 6.05
N ARG A 185 -14.65 -1.24 6.67
CA ARG A 185 -14.05 -0.47 7.77
C ARG A 185 -13.73 -1.35 8.98
N LEU A 186 -14.70 -2.17 9.40
CA LEU A 186 -14.55 -3.06 10.56
C LEU A 186 -13.53 -4.19 10.29
N ARG A 187 -13.49 -4.71 9.06
CA ARG A 187 -12.46 -5.65 8.60
C ARG A 187 -11.07 -5.01 8.62
N THR A 188 -10.94 -3.82 8.05
CA THR A 188 -9.66 -3.08 7.98
C THR A 188 -9.05 -2.87 9.36
N ILE A 189 -9.84 -2.41 10.35
CA ILE A 189 -9.33 -2.15 11.71
C ILE A 189 -8.95 -3.45 12.44
N GLY A 190 -9.60 -4.57 12.10
CA GLY A 190 -9.29 -5.91 12.62
C GLY A 190 -8.02 -6.52 12.03
N GLU A 191 -7.76 -6.32 10.74
CA GLU A 191 -6.57 -6.84 10.04
C GLU A 191 -5.30 -6.03 10.33
N HIS A 192 -5.42 -4.71 10.50
CA HIS A 192 -4.28 -3.81 10.68
C HIS A 192 -3.95 -3.59 12.16
N THR A 193 -3.50 -4.64 12.86
CA THR A 193 -3.19 -4.60 14.30
C THR A 193 -1.80 -4.07 14.65
N ASP A 194 -0.92 -3.92 13.67
CA ASP A 194 0.47 -3.53 13.91
C ASP A 194 0.61 -2.06 14.33
N LEU A 195 1.61 -1.81 15.17
CA LEU A 195 1.98 -0.47 15.58
C LEU A 195 2.59 0.28 14.39
N GLY A 196 2.10 1.49 14.10
CA GLY A 196 2.43 2.21 12.86
C GLY A 196 1.42 2.03 11.72
N SER A 197 0.36 1.23 11.95
CA SER A 197 -0.76 1.08 10.99
C SER A 197 -1.57 2.36 10.75
N GLY A 198 -1.36 3.43 11.52
CA GLY A 198 -2.12 4.68 11.40
C GLY A 198 -2.10 5.29 10.00
N PHE A 199 -0.97 5.22 9.29
CA PHE A 199 -0.88 5.68 7.90
C PHE A 199 -1.70 4.79 6.95
N LYS A 200 -1.56 3.47 7.03
CA LYS A 200 -2.34 2.51 6.22
C LYS A 200 -3.84 2.64 6.46
N ILE A 201 -4.23 2.86 7.72
CA ILE A 201 -5.61 3.07 8.12
C ILE A 201 -6.15 4.40 7.57
N ALA A 202 -5.34 5.46 7.56
CA ALA A 202 -5.72 6.74 6.96
C ALA A 202 -5.90 6.65 5.44
N MET A 203 -5.00 5.94 4.74
CA MET A 203 -5.14 5.64 3.31
C MET A 203 -6.44 4.89 3.02
N ARG A 204 -6.73 3.84 3.82
CA ARG A 204 -7.95 3.06 3.65
C ARG A 204 -9.21 3.84 4.03
N ASP A 205 -9.16 4.77 4.99
CA ASP A 205 -10.28 5.68 5.31
C ASP A 205 -10.56 6.64 4.14
N LEU A 206 -9.51 7.12 3.45
CA LEU A 206 -9.64 7.94 2.24
C LEU A 206 -10.28 7.14 1.09
N GLU A 207 -9.85 5.90 0.88
CA GLU A 207 -10.43 5.00 -0.12
C GLU A 207 -11.89 4.66 0.19
N ILE A 208 -12.20 4.25 1.43
CA ILE A 208 -13.55 3.82 1.84
C ILE A 208 -14.55 4.98 1.79
N ARG A 209 -14.14 6.19 2.19
CA ARG A 209 -15.02 7.37 2.12
C ARG A 209 -15.21 7.87 0.69
N GLY A 210 -14.37 7.45 -0.24
CA GLY A 210 -14.24 7.99 -1.58
C GLY A 210 -13.59 9.37 -1.53
N SER A 211 -12.56 9.59 -2.35
CA SER A 211 -12.19 10.97 -2.71
C SER A 211 -13.44 11.64 -3.25
N GLY A 212 -13.87 12.72 -2.59
CA GLY A 212 -15.20 13.28 -2.76
C GLY A 212 -15.58 13.48 -4.23
N ASN A 213 -16.79 13.04 -4.59
CA ASN A 213 -17.48 13.41 -5.82
C ASN A 213 -17.33 14.92 -6.08
N LEU A 214 -16.45 15.30 -7.01
CA LEU A 214 -16.31 16.68 -7.47
C LEU A 214 -17.01 16.94 -8.81
N LEU A 215 -17.67 15.93 -9.38
CA LEU A 215 -18.58 16.05 -10.52
C LEU A 215 -19.84 15.22 -10.25
N GLY A 216 -20.83 15.74 -9.51
CA GLY A 216 -22.17 15.11 -9.44
C GLY A 216 -22.83 15.13 -10.83
N ARG A 217 -23.76 14.24 -11.22
CA ARG A 217 -24.77 13.44 -10.50
C ARG A 217 -24.87 12.06 -11.16
N ASP A 218 -25.17 11.05 -10.35
CA ASP A 218 -25.56 9.67 -10.71
C ASP A 218 -24.65 8.93 -11.69
N GLN A 219 -23.84 8.01 -11.17
CA GLN A 219 -23.69 6.68 -11.75
C GLN A 219 -22.99 5.74 -10.77
N SER A 220 -23.80 4.87 -10.15
CA SER A 220 -23.37 3.63 -9.54
C SER A 220 -22.72 2.72 -10.59
N GLY A 221 -21.43 2.42 -10.45
CA GLY A 221 -20.84 1.29 -11.16
C GLY A 221 -19.34 1.42 -11.47
N HIS A 222 -18.53 0.60 -10.81
CA HIS A 222 -17.33 -0.05 -11.36
C HIS A 222 -16.16 0.82 -11.90
N VAL A 223 -15.94 2.04 -11.40
CA VAL A 223 -14.73 2.85 -11.72
C VAL A 223 -13.72 2.93 -10.54
N ALA A 224 -14.01 2.27 -9.42
CA ALA A 224 -13.26 2.47 -8.17
C ALA A 224 -11.84 1.87 -8.09
N ALA A 225 -11.41 1.04 -9.05
CA ALA A 225 -10.15 0.29 -8.94
C ALA A 225 -8.94 0.93 -9.68
N VAL A 226 -9.17 1.84 -10.63
CA VAL A 226 -8.08 2.39 -11.48
C VAL A 226 -7.97 3.92 -11.39
N GLY A 227 -8.98 4.59 -10.82
CA GLY A 227 -9.06 6.05 -10.82
C GLY A 227 -8.18 6.77 -9.79
N TYR A 228 -7.91 6.17 -8.63
CA TYR A 228 -7.19 6.87 -7.55
C TYR A 228 -5.68 6.90 -7.76
N ASP A 229 -5.06 5.76 -8.10
CA ASP A 229 -3.62 5.70 -8.35
C ASP A 229 -3.22 6.60 -9.53
N LEU A 230 -4.00 6.55 -10.62
CA LEU A 230 -3.82 7.44 -11.77
C LEU A 230 -4.05 8.91 -11.40
N TYR A 231 -5.03 9.21 -10.54
CA TYR A 231 -5.25 10.58 -10.04
C TYR A 231 -4.06 11.10 -9.23
N VAL A 232 -3.54 10.30 -8.28
CA VAL A 232 -2.37 10.69 -7.48
C VAL A 232 -1.16 10.91 -8.39
N GLN A 233 -0.97 10.05 -9.39
CA GLN A 233 0.08 10.21 -10.40
C GLN A 233 -0.09 11.52 -11.19
N LEU A 234 -1.27 11.79 -11.76
CA LEU A 234 -1.53 13.00 -12.55
C LEU A 234 -1.37 14.30 -11.73
N VAL A 235 -1.78 14.30 -10.47
CA VAL A 235 -1.60 15.47 -9.60
C VAL A 235 -0.13 15.61 -9.18
N ALA A 236 0.58 14.51 -8.90
CA ALA A 236 2.00 14.54 -8.62
C ALA A 236 2.81 15.07 -9.82
N GLU A 237 2.46 14.67 -11.04
CA GLU A 237 3.02 15.18 -12.29
C GLU A 237 2.78 16.69 -12.45
N ALA A 238 1.52 17.14 -12.29
CA ALA A 238 1.19 18.56 -12.38
C ALA A 238 1.88 19.43 -11.32
N VAL A 239 2.08 18.89 -10.10
CA VAL A 239 2.81 19.58 -9.02
C VAL A 239 4.31 19.60 -9.28
N ALA A 240 4.88 18.52 -9.83
CA ALA A 240 6.27 18.46 -10.28
C ALA A 240 6.54 19.50 -11.37
N GLU A 241 5.67 19.56 -12.40
CA GLU A 241 5.73 20.56 -13.47
C GLU A 241 5.67 21.99 -12.90
N ALA A 242 4.73 22.26 -11.99
CA ALA A 242 4.60 23.58 -11.35
C ALA A 242 5.81 23.97 -10.48
N ARG A 243 6.57 22.99 -9.96
CA ARG A 243 7.83 23.18 -9.24
C ARG A 243 9.05 23.25 -10.15
N GLY A 244 8.88 23.14 -11.47
CA GLY A 244 9.96 23.11 -12.44
C GLY A 244 10.74 21.78 -12.45
N VAL A 245 10.20 20.73 -11.82
CA VAL A 245 10.71 19.36 -11.93
C VAL A 245 10.02 18.74 -13.13
N VAL A 246 10.73 18.64 -14.25
CA VAL A 246 10.22 17.92 -15.42
C VAL A 246 10.16 16.43 -15.05
N PRO A 247 8.98 15.79 -15.02
CA PRO A 247 8.92 14.34 -14.83
C PRO A 247 9.74 13.68 -15.94
N GLU A 248 10.59 12.72 -15.62
CA GLU A 248 11.18 11.88 -16.66
C GLU A 248 10.02 11.16 -17.35
N GLU A 249 9.81 11.43 -18.64
CA GLU A 249 8.84 10.67 -19.43
C GLU A 249 9.18 9.18 -19.28
N VAL A 250 8.25 8.41 -18.73
CA VAL A 250 8.40 6.96 -18.68
C VAL A 250 8.39 6.48 -20.13
N ALA A 251 9.58 6.20 -20.67
CA ALA A 251 9.72 5.71 -22.03
C ALA A 251 8.93 4.40 -22.15
N LEU A 252 7.81 4.44 -22.86
CA LEU A 252 7.02 3.25 -23.16
C LEU A 252 7.81 2.42 -24.17
N ILE A 253 8.44 1.35 -23.68
CA ILE A 253 9.16 0.38 -24.52
C ILE A 253 8.23 -0.80 -24.83
N SER A 254 7.93 -0.98 -26.11
CA SER A 254 7.19 -2.14 -26.60
C SER A 254 8.17 -3.23 -27.04
N ILE A 255 8.15 -4.38 -26.36
CA ILE A 255 8.99 -5.55 -26.68
C ILE A 255 8.08 -6.72 -27.04
N ASP A 256 8.03 -7.07 -28.32
CA ASP A 256 7.30 -8.23 -28.86
C ASP A 256 8.31 -9.23 -29.43
N VAL A 257 8.71 -10.20 -28.60
CA VAL A 257 9.75 -11.18 -28.91
C VAL A 257 9.20 -12.59 -28.63
N PRO A 258 9.36 -13.57 -29.54
CA PRO A 258 8.89 -14.92 -29.33
C PRO A 258 9.66 -15.60 -28.19
N GLY A 259 8.91 -16.14 -27.23
CA GLY A 259 9.43 -16.91 -26.10
C GLY A 259 8.39 -17.05 -25.00
N ASP A 260 8.56 -18.07 -24.16
CA ASP A 260 7.74 -18.25 -22.96
C ASP A 260 8.39 -17.48 -21.81
N ALA A 261 7.92 -16.26 -21.56
CA ALA A 261 8.40 -15.40 -20.48
C ALA A 261 7.28 -15.14 -19.45
N HIS A 262 7.22 -15.95 -18.40
CA HIS A 262 6.21 -15.81 -17.34
C HIS A 262 6.64 -16.49 -16.04
N LEU A 263 5.99 -16.15 -14.93
CA LEU A 263 6.15 -16.83 -13.65
C LEU A 263 5.14 -17.97 -13.51
N PRO A 264 5.57 -19.24 -13.63
CA PRO A 264 4.64 -20.36 -13.60
C PRO A 264 4.06 -20.54 -12.18
N ALA A 265 2.81 -21.04 -12.11
CA ALA A 265 2.14 -21.29 -10.83
C ALA A 265 2.79 -22.37 -9.98
N SER A 266 3.59 -23.24 -10.60
CA SER A 266 4.43 -24.23 -9.91
C SER A 266 5.61 -23.60 -9.16
N TYR A 267 6.05 -22.40 -9.55
CA TYR A 267 7.18 -21.70 -8.94
C TYR A 267 6.71 -20.67 -7.91
N VAL A 268 5.71 -19.85 -8.27
CA VAL A 268 5.04 -18.93 -7.34
C VAL A 268 3.56 -19.29 -7.25
N ALA A 269 3.19 -19.99 -6.18
CA ALA A 269 1.83 -20.53 -6.01
C ALA A 269 0.79 -19.44 -5.70
N LYS A 270 1.16 -18.44 -4.89
CA LYS A 270 0.26 -17.34 -4.49
C LYS A 270 0.19 -16.27 -5.57
N GLU A 271 -1.02 -15.89 -5.96
CA GLU A 271 -1.25 -14.89 -7.01
C GLU A 271 -0.75 -13.50 -6.61
N ASP A 272 -1.00 -13.06 -5.37
CA ASP A 272 -0.52 -11.77 -4.85
C ASP A 272 1.01 -11.66 -4.91
N ALA A 273 1.72 -12.72 -4.53
CA ALA A 273 3.18 -12.76 -4.56
C ALA A 273 3.74 -12.73 -5.99
N ARG A 274 3.01 -13.32 -6.95
CA ARG A 274 3.37 -13.27 -8.37
C ARG A 274 3.13 -11.87 -8.96
N LEU A 275 2.04 -11.20 -8.60
CA LEU A 275 1.78 -9.82 -9.01
C LEU A 275 2.83 -8.85 -8.44
N GLU A 276 3.22 -9.03 -7.17
CA GLU A 276 4.30 -8.27 -6.55
C GLU A 276 5.63 -8.47 -7.28
N ALA A 277 5.97 -9.73 -7.60
CA ALA A 277 7.17 -10.07 -8.37
C ALA A 277 7.18 -9.41 -9.75
N TYR A 278 6.05 -9.41 -10.47
CA TYR A 278 5.92 -8.72 -11.76
C TYR A 278 6.10 -7.21 -11.63
N ARG A 279 5.44 -6.57 -10.66
CA ARG A 279 5.57 -5.11 -10.44
C ARG A 279 7.01 -4.72 -10.15
N ARG A 280 7.68 -5.49 -9.28
CA ARG A 280 9.07 -5.21 -8.92
C ARG A 280 10.02 -5.35 -10.10
N LEU A 281 9.86 -6.38 -10.93
CA LEU A 281 10.66 -6.54 -12.14
C LEU A 281 10.37 -5.46 -13.20
N ALA A 282 9.12 -4.99 -13.30
CA ALA A 282 8.75 -3.92 -14.21
C ALA A 282 9.32 -2.55 -13.79
N SER A 283 9.50 -2.32 -12.48
CA SER A 283 10.04 -1.06 -11.94
C SER A 283 11.56 -0.94 -12.00
N THR A 284 12.30 -2.00 -12.39
CA THR A 284 13.76 -1.90 -12.48
C THR A 284 14.18 -0.99 -13.63
N THR A 285 15.30 -0.33 -13.47
CA THR A 285 15.89 0.59 -14.45
C THR A 285 17.30 0.19 -14.83
N THR A 286 17.97 -0.62 -14.00
CA THR A 286 19.35 -1.05 -14.22
C THR A 286 19.51 -2.57 -14.25
N ASP A 287 20.55 -3.04 -14.94
CA ASP A 287 20.92 -4.46 -14.98
C ASP A 287 21.23 -5.05 -13.60
N GLU A 288 21.70 -4.23 -12.66
CA GLU A 288 22.01 -4.65 -11.29
C GLU A 288 20.73 -4.95 -10.51
N GLU A 289 19.75 -4.06 -10.58
CA GLU A 289 18.43 -4.26 -9.97
C GLU A 289 17.71 -5.49 -10.52
N VAL A 290 17.84 -5.77 -11.82
CA VAL A 290 17.26 -6.98 -12.43
C VAL A 290 17.93 -8.25 -11.87
N ARG A 291 19.25 -8.24 -11.66
CA ARG A 291 19.96 -9.37 -11.05
C ARG A 291 19.56 -9.56 -9.59
N ASP A 292 19.44 -8.48 -8.83
CA ASP A 292 19.00 -8.54 -7.43
C ASP A 292 17.59 -9.16 -7.31
N VAL A 293 16.69 -8.84 -8.23
CA VAL A 293 15.36 -9.47 -8.31
C VAL A 293 15.46 -10.97 -8.61
N GLY A 294 16.35 -11.35 -9.54
CA GLY A 294 16.64 -12.76 -9.85
C GLY A 294 17.18 -13.52 -8.65
N ASP A 295 18.18 -12.97 -7.96
CA ASP A 295 18.79 -13.56 -6.77
C ASP A 295 17.78 -13.71 -5.63
N GLU A 296 16.91 -12.71 -5.44
CA GLU A 296 15.81 -12.83 -4.48
C GLU A 296 14.82 -13.94 -4.85
N TRP A 297 14.47 -14.08 -6.13
CA TRP A 297 13.59 -15.17 -6.55
C TRP A 297 14.23 -16.53 -6.26
N ILE A 298 15.54 -16.64 -6.45
CA ILE A 298 16.29 -17.85 -6.13
C ILE A 298 16.25 -18.16 -4.63
N ASP A 299 16.50 -17.14 -3.79
CA ASP A 299 16.48 -17.28 -2.33
C ASP A 299 15.09 -17.67 -1.79
N ARG A 300 14.03 -17.06 -2.35
CA ARG A 300 12.65 -17.26 -1.87
C ARG A 300 11.97 -18.50 -2.42
N TYR A 301 12.23 -18.86 -3.68
CA TYR A 301 11.45 -19.86 -4.42
C TYR A 301 12.31 -21.01 -4.98
N GLY A 302 13.63 -20.93 -4.90
CA GLY A 302 14.56 -21.93 -5.41
C GLY A 302 15.00 -21.66 -6.86
N PRO A 303 15.56 -22.64 -7.58
CA PRO A 303 16.14 -22.39 -8.91
C PRO A 303 15.10 -21.90 -9.92
N LEU A 304 15.48 -20.93 -10.75
CA LEU A 304 14.62 -20.33 -11.77
C LEU A 304 14.21 -21.36 -12.84
N PRO A 305 12.89 -21.53 -13.10
CA PRO A 305 12.41 -22.25 -14.28
C PRO A 305 12.77 -21.50 -15.58
N LYS A 306 12.79 -22.22 -16.71
CA LYS A 306 13.11 -21.63 -18.03
C LYS A 306 12.23 -20.43 -18.39
N GLU A 307 10.98 -20.48 -17.99
CA GLU A 307 9.99 -19.41 -18.25
C GLU A 307 10.28 -18.16 -17.41
N ALA A 308 10.82 -18.33 -16.20
CA ALA A 308 11.24 -17.25 -15.33
C ALA A 308 12.61 -16.69 -15.76
N GLU A 309 13.53 -17.54 -16.23
CA GLU A 309 14.78 -17.11 -16.87
C GLU A 309 14.49 -16.21 -18.08
N GLY A 310 13.55 -16.63 -18.94
CA GLY A 310 13.11 -15.82 -20.09
C GLY A 310 12.52 -14.46 -19.69
N LEU A 311 11.86 -14.37 -18.53
CA LEU A 311 11.31 -13.13 -18.00
C LEU A 311 12.42 -12.18 -17.50
N ILE A 312 13.48 -12.72 -16.88
CA ILE A 312 14.68 -11.96 -16.50
C ILE A 312 15.43 -11.48 -17.74
N ASP A 313 15.60 -12.34 -18.76
CA ASP A 313 16.24 -11.96 -20.03
C ASP A 313 15.49 -10.81 -20.73
N LEU A 314 14.15 -10.84 -20.71
CA LEU A 314 13.33 -9.77 -21.26
C LEU A 314 13.48 -8.47 -20.46
N ALA A 315 13.57 -8.54 -19.14
CA ALA A 315 13.83 -7.38 -18.30
C ALA A 315 15.23 -6.77 -18.56
N LEU A 316 16.26 -7.60 -18.75
CA LEU A 316 17.61 -7.15 -19.12
C LEU A 316 17.65 -6.52 -20.53
N LEU A 317 16.87 -7.03 -21.47
CA LEU A 317 16.71 -6.41 -22.78
C LEU A 317 16.05 -5.03 -22.63
N ARG A 318 15.00 -4.91 -21.80
CA ARG A 318 14.31 -3.64 -21.52
C ARG A 318 15.23 -2.59 -20.91
N THR A 319 16.04 -2.94 -19.91
CA THR A 319 17.02 -2.00 -19.31
C THR A 319 18.04 -1.54 -20.34
N THR A 320 18.53 -2.44 -21.19
CA THR A 320 19.44 -2.08 -22.30
C THR A 320 18.77 -1.12 -23.28
N CYS A 321 17.49 -1.33 -23.59
CA CYS A 321 16.73 -0.43 -24.46
C CYS A 321 16.53 0.95 -23.84
N LEU A 322 16.27 1.03 -22.53
CA LEU A 322 16.20 2.31 -21.79
C LEU A 322 17.53 3.07 -21.86
N GLU A 323 18.66 2.39 -21.61
CA GLU A 323 19.98 3.01 -21.63
C GLU A 323 20.36 3.57 -23.02
N VAL A 324 19.88 2.93 -24.09
CA VAL A 324 20.24 3.25 -25.48
C VAL A 324 19.19 4.13 -26.18
N GLY A 325 18.00 4.28 -25.59
CA GLY A 325 16.89 5.07 -26.15
C GLY A 325 16.06 4.36 -27.22
N ILE A 326 15.98 3.03 -27.16
CA ILE A 326 15.15 2.21 -28.06
C ILE A 326 13.74 2.10 -27.48
N SER A 327 12.70 2.31 -28.29
CA SER A 327 11.29 2.29 -27.85
C SER A 327 10.46 1.12 -28.39
N GLU A 328 10.88 0.49 -29.48
CA GLU A 328 10.16 -0.62 -30.10
C GLU A 328 11.14 -1.73 -30.53
N ILE A 329 10.88 -2.94 -30.07
CA ILE A 329 11.47 -4.19 -30.57
C ILE A 329 10.33 -5.12 -30.96
N SER A 330 10.28 -5.56 -32.21
CA SER A 330 9.34 -6.58 -32.67
C SER A 330 10.03 -7.66 -33.49
N VAL A 331 9.69 -8.91 -33.24
CA VAL A 331 10.24 -10.06 -33.97
C VAL A 331 9.13 -10.72 -34.77
N LEU A 332 9.25 -10.64 -36.09
CA LEU A 332 8.33 -11.28 -37.01
C LEU A 332 8.70 -12.76 -37.19
N PRO A 333 7.77 -13.70 -36.98
CA PRO A 333 8.05 -15.12 -37.12
C PRO A 333 8.33 -15.51 -38.56
N ALA A 334 9.16 -16.55 -38.74
CA ALA A 334 9.39 -17.16 -40.05
C ALA A 334 8.07 -17.74 -40.58
N ARG A 335 7.67 -17.38 -41.81
CA ARG A 335 6.43 -17.87 -42.44
C ARG A 335 6.72 -19.00 -43.43
N THR A 336 5.90 -20.04 -43.41
CA THR A 336 5.95 -21.14 -44.39
C THR A 336 5.62 -20.58 -45.78
N GLY A 337 6.60 -20.59 -46.70
CA GLY A 337 6.52 -19.97 -48.04
C GLY A 337 7.17 -18.59 -48.17
N GLY A 338 7.80 -18.07 -47.10
CA GLY A 338 8.56 -16.81 -47.06
C GLY A 338 9.99 -16.99 -46.51
N ARG A 339 10.49 -16.00 -45.76
CA ARG A 339 11.83 -16.06 -45.12
C ARG A 339 11.97 -17.26 -44.19
N SER A 340 13.10 -17.97 -44.28
CA SER A 340 13.43 -19.13 -43.44
C SER A 340 13.81 -18.78 -42.00
N VAL A 341 14.04 -17.49 -41.69
CA VAL A 341 14.59 -17.01 -40.42
C VAL A 341 13.72 -15.86 -39.86
N PRO A 342 13.52 -15.75 -38.53
CA PRO A 342 12.75 -14.66 -37.92
C PRO A 342 13.46 -13.32 -38.12
N LEU A 343 12.69 -12.27 -38.42
CA LEU A 343 13.22 -10.93 -38.61
C LEU A 343 12.92 -10.08 -37.38
N ALA A 344 13.95 -9.58 -36.71
CA ALA A 344 13.80 -8.56 -35.69
C ALA A 344 13.85 -7.16 -36.29
N LYS A 345 12.94 -6.30 -35.83
CA LYS A 345 12.87 -4.87 -36.12
C LYS A 345 13.11 -4.13 -34.80
N ILE A 346 14.06 -3.18 -34.82
CA ILE A 346 14.44 -2.36 -33.65
C ILE A 346 14.32 -0.89 -34.05
N SER A 347 13.66 -0.07 -33.22
CA SER A 347 13.40 1.36 -33.49
C SER A 347 13.23 2.18 -32.21
N PRO A 348 13.62 3.46 -32.18
CA PRO A 348 14.67 4.04 -33.01
C PRO A 348 16.04 3.50 -32.57
N LEU A 349 16.96 3.34 -33.51
CA LEU A 349 18.34 2.93 -33.25
C LEU A 349 19.29 3.86 -34.00
N HIS A 350 19.85 4.84 -33.30
CA HIS A 350 20.80 5.78 -33.90
C HIS A 350 22.22 5.20 -33.89
N LEU A 351 22.70 4.80 -35.06
CA LEU A 351 24.01 4.19 -35.22
C LEU A 351 25.07 5.19 -35.69
N THR A 352 26.28 5.07 -35.15
CA THR A 352 27.47 5.78 -35.66
C THR A 352 27.86 5.27 -37.06
N ALA A 353 28.57 6.09 -37.85
CA ALA A 353 28.99 5.71 -39.21
C ALA A 353 29.80 4.39 -39.24
N SER A 354 30.62 4.12 -38.22
CA SER A 354 31.38 2.86 -38.11
C SER A 354 30.46 1.66 -37.82
N ALA A 355 29.44 1.83 -36.99
CA ALA A 355 28.44 0.79 -36.71
C ALA A 355 27.56 0.51 -37.93
N GLN A 356 27.18 1.54 -38.70
CA GLN A 356 26.42 1.39 -39.95
C GLN A 356 27.20 0.55 -40.98
N VAL A 357 28.47 0.88 -41.23
CA VAL A 357 29.34 0.11 -42.17
C VAL A 357 29.48 -1.35 -41.73
N ARG A 358 29.58 -1.60 -40.42
CA ARG A 358 29.67 -2.95 -39.86
C ARG A 358 28.36 -3.74 -40.06
N ILE A 359 27.20 -3.12 -39.86
CA ILE A 359 25.89 -3.77 -40.12
C ILE A 359 25.71 -4.09 -41.60
N LEU A 360 26.04 -3.15 -42.49
CA LEU A 360 25.96 -3.37 -43.93
C LEU A 360 26.85 -4.53 -44.38
N ARG A 361 28.01 -4.72 -43.73
CA ARG A 361 28.91 -5.86 -43.98
C ARG A 361 28.38 -7.20 -43.45
N LEU A 362 27.71 -7.20 -42.30
CA LEU A 362 27.25 -8.43 -41.63
C LEU A 362 25.87 -8.91 -42.14
N PHE A 363 24.95 -7.98 -42.38
CA PHE A 363 23.54 -8.27 -42.66
C PHE A 363 23.06 -7.71 -44.02
N GLY A 364 23.94 -7.03 -44.76
CA GLY A 364 23.69 -6.53 -46.12
C GLY A 364 23.00 -5.15 -46.17
N ASP A 365 22.85 -4.63 -47.39
CA ASP A 365 22.41 -3.25 -47.68
C ASP A 365 21.00 -2.89 -47.17
N ARG A 366 20.15 -3.88 -46.88
CA ARG A 366 18.75 -3.65 -46.42
C ARG A 366 18.57 -3.74 -44.92
N ALA A 367 19.67 -3.91 -44.18
CA ALA A 367 19.62 -4.12 -42.74
C ALA A 367 19.28 -2.83 -41.98
N TYR A 368 19.75 -1.67 -42.43
CA TYR A 368 19.53 -0.41 -41.73
C TYR A 368 18.81 0.62 -42.61
N ASP A 369 17.74 1.20 -42.07
CA ASP A 369 17.00 2.29 -42.68
C ASP A 369 17.29 3.58 -41.90
N GLU A 370 18.19 4.39 -42.45
CA GLU A 370 18.66 5.63 -41.82
C GLU A 370 17.55 6.68 -41.68
N ALA A 371 16.62 6.74 -42.64
CA ALA A 371 15.52 7.71 -42.64
C ALA A 371 14.54 7.48 -41.47
N ASN A 372 14.34 6.21 -41.10
CA ASN A 372 13.44 5.81 -40.00
C ASN A 372 14.19 5.34 -38.75
N ALA A 373 15.52 5.49 -38.70
CA ALA A 373 16.39 4.95 -37.65
C ALA A 373 16.03 3.49 -37.25
N THR A 374 15.72 2.65 -38.25
CA THR A 374 15.19 1.30 -38.01
C THR A 374 16.21 0.25 -38.42
N LEU A 375 16.55 -0.67 -37.51
CA LEU A 375 17.38 -1.83 -37.79
C LEU A 375 16.51 -3.07 -38.04
N ARG A 376 16.85 -3.84 -39.08
CA ARG A 376 16.24 -5.10 -39.47
C ARG A 376 17.31 -6.18 -39.57
N VAL A 377 17.22 -7.20 -38.73
CA VAL A 377 18.23 -8.26 -38.64
C VAL A 377 17.58 -9.63 -38.52
N ASP A 378 18.14 -10.60 -39.22
CA ASP A 378 17.71 -11.99 -39.15
C ASP A 378 18.32 -12.65 -37.90
N LEU A 379 17.50 -13.28 -37.07
CA LEU A 379 17.92 -13.91 -35.81
C LEU A 379 18.42 -15.34 -36.01
N SER A 380 19.54 -15.72 -35.41
CA SER A 380 20.21 -17.00 -35.69
C SER A 380 19.53 -18.25 -35.08
N GLN A 381 18.43 -18.10 -34.32
CA GLN A 381 17.66 -19.17 -33.65
C GLN A 381 18.48 -20.07 -32.69
N LYS A 382 19.76 -19.78 -32.45
CA LYS A 382 20.66 -20.61 -31.62
C LYS A 382 20.55 -20.33 -30.12
N ILE A 383 20.14 -19.12 -29.76
CA ILE A 383 20.02 -18.61 -28.39
C ILE A 383 18.61 -18.01 -28.24
N SER A 384 18.14 -17.79 -27.01
CA SER A 384 16.89 -17.07 -26.77
C SER A 384 16.93 -15.70 -27.45
N ALA A 385 15.83 -15.35 -28.13
CA ALA A 385 15.76 -14.11 -28.90
C ALA A 385 16.05 -12.84 -28.07
N PRO A 386 15.62 -12.72 -26.79
CA PRO A 386 15.99 -11.57 -25.97
C PRO A 386 17.49 -11.43 -25.72
N VAL A 387 18.20 -12.54 -25.49
CA VAL A 387 19.65 -12.54 -25.26
C VAL A 387 20.40 -12.18 -26.54
N GLU A 388 20.02 -12.77 -27.66
CA GLU A 388 20.62 -12.47 -28.97
C GLU A 388 20.46 -10.98 -29.34
N LEU A 389 19.26 -10.43 -29.12
CA LEU A 389 18.97 -9.01 -29.35
C LEU A 389 19.78 -8.10 -28.42
N ARG A 390 19.87 -8.44 -27.14
CA ARG A 390 20.64 -7.67 -26.17
C ARG A 390 22.13 -7.65 -26.50
N THR A 391 22.71 -8.80 -26.85
CA THR A 391 24.12 -8.90 -27.28
C THR A 391 24.36 -8.06 -28.52
N LEU A 392 23.48 -8.14 -29.51
CA LEU A 392 23.56 -7.33 -30.73
C LEU A 392 23.52 -5.82 -30.42
N ILE A 393 22.61 -5.38 -29.55
CA ILE A 393 22.49 -3.95 -29.19
C ILE A 393 23.77 -3.47 -28.49
N LEU A 394 24.29 -4.24 -27.53
CA LEU A 394 25.52 -3.88 -26.80
C LEU A 394 26.76 -3.85 -27.70
N ASP A 395 26.87 -4.77 -28.66
CA ASP A 395 27.98 -4.78 -29.64
C ASP A 395 27.92 -3.58 -30.61
N LEU A 396 26.72 -3.11 -30.93
CA LEU A 396 26.49 -2.00 -31.85
C LEU A 396 26.63 -0.65 -31.18
N LEU A 397 26.17 -0.53 -29.94
CA LEU A 397 26.14 0.69 -29.14
C LEU A 397 26.70 0.37 -27.74
N PRO A 398 28.05 0.34 -27.59
CA PRO A 398 28.66 0.10 -26.29
C PRO A 398 28.22 1.21 -25.32
N THR A 399 27.65 0.81 -24.20
CA THR A 399 27.15 1.74 -23.17
C THR A 399 28.31 2.50 -22.53
N ALA A 400 28.04 3.68 -21.95
CA ALA A 400 29.06 4.54 -21.34
C ALA A 400 29.93 3.82 -20.29
N LYS A 401 29.39 2.79 -19.62
CA LYS A 401 30.12 1.91 -18.67
C LYS A 401 31.14 0.98 -19.34
N GLN A 402 30.93 0.56 -20.58
CA GLN A 402 31.91 -0.24 -21.35
C GLN A 402 33.01 0.62 -21.96
N ALA A 403 32.68 1.84 -22.39
CA ALA A 403 33.66 2.80 -22.90
C ALA A 403 34.69 3.27 -21.84
N ALA A 404 34.34 3.22 -20.54
CA ALA A 404 35.22 3.61 -19.44
C ALA A 404 36.21 2.52 -18.98
N LYS A 405 36.08 1.29 -19.47
CA LYS A 405 36.96 0.14 -19.15
C LYS A 405 37.94 -0.22 -20.27
N GLY A 406 37.92 0.51 -21.39
CA GLY A 406 38.77 0.27 -22.58
C GLY A 406 40.03 1.10 -22.61
#